data_AF-A0A7W1UG19-F1
#
_entry.id   AF-A0A7W1UG19-F1
#
_cell.length_a   1.000
_cell.length_b   1.000
_cell.length_c   1.000
_cell.angle_alpha   90.00
_cell.angle_beta   90.00
_cell.angle_gamma   90.00
#
_symmetry.space_group_name_H-M   'P 1'
#
loop_
_entity.id
_entity.type
_entity.pdbx_description
1 polymer ?
#
loop_
_entity_poly.entity_id
_entity_poly.type
_entity_poly.pdbx_seq_one_letter_code
_entity_poly.pdbx_strand_id
1 'polypeptide(L)'
;SSREHAPWALLDYGIRCIVAPSFADIFYNNCFQNGILPVELPGEAIQTLFDRVANTDQYQVTVDLAQQVVTLPEGEKYSFTLDLFRKDCLMKGLDGIGLTLQHESAITTYEKRRAQEAPWLFQDFSSGHS
;
A
#
# COMPACT_ATOMS: atom_id res chain seq x y z
N SER A 1 13.26 40.17 -8.54
CA SER A 1 12.01 39.40 -8.66
C SER A 1 12.34 38.07 -9.32
N SER A 2 11.80 36.94 -8.85
CA SER A 2 12.19 35.53 -9.17
C SER A 2 13.11 34.81 -8.16
N ARG A 3 12.96 35.05 -6.85
CA ARG A 3 13.51 34.18 -5.79
C ARG A 3 12.48 33.76 -4.72
N GLU A 4 11.19 33.79 -5.05
CA GLU A 4 10.10 33.56 -4.08
C GLU A 4 9.07 32.48 -4.49
N HIS A 5 9.19 31.84 -5.67
CA HIS A 5 8.25 30.78 -6.10
C HIS A 5 8.81 29.36 -6.04
N ALA A 6 10.08 29.19 -5.67
CA ALA A 6 10.74 27.89 -5.62
C ALA A 6 10.38 26.97 -4.41
N PRO A 7 9.89 27.42 -3.24
CA PRO A 7 9.76 26.49 -2.11
C PRO A 7 8.51 25.58 -2.15
N TRP A 8 7.58 25.80 -3.09
CA TRP A 8 6.25 25.15 -3.08
C TRP A 8 6.09 24.01 -4.11
N ALA A 9 7.10 23.72 -4.93
CA ALA A 9 7.00 22.71 -5.98
C ALA A 9 7.36 21.28 -5.51
N LEU A 10 7.92 21.14 -4.30
CA LEU A 10 8.56 19.91 -3.83
C LEU A 10 8.06 19.39 -2.47
N LEU A 11 7.29 20.18 -1.71
CA LEU A 11 6.51 19.69 -0.58
C LEU A 11 5.16 19.21 -1.12
N ASP A 12 4.86 17.92 -0.95
CA ASP A 12 3.67 17.20 -1.39
C ASP A 12 3.61 16.85 -2.90
N TYR A 13 4.24 15.76 -3.32
CA TYR A 13 3.90 15.10 -4.59
C TYR A 13 2.45 14.53 -4.61
N GLY A 14 1.67 14.74 -3.53
CA GLY A 14 0.25 14.37 -3.46
C GLY A 14 -0.04 12.87 -3.60
N ILE A 15 0.96 12.01 -3.43
CA ILE A 15 0.81 10.56 -3.59
C ILE A 15 0.05 10.01 -2.38
N ARG A 16 -1.25 9.79 -2.57
CA ARG A 16 -2.16 9.27 -1.53
C ARG A 16 -2.34 7.76 -1.59
N CYS A 17 -1.92 7.13 -2.68
CA CYS A 17 -2.18 5.72 -2.95
C CYS A 17 -1.04 5.11 -3.75
N ILE A 18 -0.69 3.86 -3.44
CA ILE A 18 0.26 3.04 -4.21
C ILE A 18 -0.45 1.75 -4.57
N VAL A 19 -0.38 1.34 -5.84
CA VAL A 19 -1.02 0.13 -6.35
C VAL A 19 0.07 -0.85 -6.79
N ALA A 20 0.05 -2.08 -6.26
CA ALA A 20 1.06 -3.10 -6.56
C ALA A 20 0.45 -4.51 -6.47
N PRO A 21 1.11 -5.54 -7.03
CA PRO A 21 0.64 -6.92 -6.87
C PRO A 21 0.82 -7.49 -5.47
N SER A 22 1.79 -6.97 -4.71
CA SER A 22 2.02 -7.30 -3.31
C SER A 22 2.93 -6.26 -2.67
N PHE A 23 2.94 -6.19 -1.34
CA PHE A 23 3.84 -5.34 -0.57
C PHE A 23 4.62 -6.16 0.47
N ALA A 24 5.86 -5.75 0.74
CA ALA A 24 6.59 -6.26 1.88
C ALA A 24 5.98 -5.69 3.18
N ASP A 25 5.94 -6.48 4.26
CA ASP A 25 5.23 -6.12 5.49
C ASP A 25 5.71 -4.79 6.11
N ILE A 26 7.02 -4.55 6.08
CA ILE A 26 7.63 -3.30 6.56
C ILE A 26 7.14 -2.11 5.74
N PHE A 27 7.14 -2.25 4.41
CA PHE A 27 6.71 -1.19 3.50
C PHE A 27 5.21 -0.93 3.65
N TYR A 28 4.41 -1.99 3.70
CA TYR A 28 2.97 -1.93 3.91
C TYR A 28 2.67 -1.14 5.18
N ASN A 29 3.33 -1.45 6.30
CA ASN A 29 3.15 -0.73 7.56
C ASN A 29 3.57 0.75 7.46
N ASN A 30 4.72 1.02 6.84
CA ASN A 30 5.18 2.40 6.62
C ASN A 30 4.18 3.21 5.80
N CYS A 31 3.49 2.62 4.82
CA CYS A 31 2.45 3.33 4.07
C CYS A 31 1.34 3.85 4.99
N PHE A 32 0.79 3.02 5.88
CA PHE A 32 -0.26 3.45 6.81
C PHE A 32 0.21 4.52 7.78
N GLN A 33 1.46 4.43 8.25
CA GLN A 33 2.03 5.42 9.16
C GLN A 33 2.20 6.81 8.52
N ASN A 34 2.30 6.86 7.20
CA ASN A 34 2.46 8.09 6.44
C ASN A 34 1.17 8.49 5.70
N GLY A 35 0.02 7.89 6.06
CA GLY A 35 -1.27 8.21 5.44
C GLY A 35 -1.40 7.78 3.96
N ILE A 36 -0.51 6.90 3.49
CA ILE A 36 -0.53 6.35 2.13
C ILE A 36 -1.35 5.07 2.11
N LEU A 37 -2.27 4.95 1.15
CA LEU A 37 -3.07 3.74 0.94
C LEU A 37 -2.33 2.73 0.03
N PRO A 38 -1.87 1.58 0.54
CA PRO A 38 -1.41 0.49 -0.30
C PRO A 38 -2.61 -0.32 -0.81
N VAL A 39 -2.71 -0.49 -2.13
CA VAL A 39 -3.74 -1.25 -2.81
C VAL A 39 -3.10 -2.45 -3.50
N GLU A 40 -3.52 -3.65 -3.08
CA GLU A 40 -3.09 -4.90 -3.69
C GLU A 40 -4.09 -5.31 -4.79
N LEU A 41 -3.61 -5.45 -6.01
CA LEU A 41 -4.39 -5.92 -7.16
C LEU A 41 -3.73 -7.14 -7.81
N PRO A 42 -4.48 -8.02 -8.49
CA PRO A 42 -3.88 -9.13 -9.23
C PRO A 42 -2.91 -8.63 -10.31
N GLY A 43 -1.86 -9.40 -10.59
CA GLY A 43 -0.82 -9.00 -11.55
C GLY A 43 -1.34 -8.67 -12.95
N GLU A 44 -2.41 -9.33 -13.41
CA GLU A 44 -3.07 -9.01 -14.67
C GLU A 44 -3.69 -7.60 -14.68
N ALA A 45 -4.30 -7.18 -13.57
CA ALA A 45 -4.85 -5.83 -13.43
C ALA A 45 -3.74 -4.78 -13.38
N ILE A 46 -2.61 -5.09 -12.73
CA ILE A 46 -1.42 -4.23 -12.71
C ILE A 46 -0.85 -4.07 -14.13
N GLN A 47 -0.70 -5.15 -14.88
CA GLN A 47 -0.23 -5.10 -16.26
C GLN A 47 -1.17 -4.25 -17.14
N THR A 48 -2.49 -4.49 -17.02
CA THR A 48 -3.51 -3.69 -17.72
C THR A 48 -3.40 -2.20 -17.40
N LEU A 49 -3.21 -1.87 -16.12
CA LEU A 49 -2.99 -0.49 -15.67
C LEU A 49 -1.73 0.12 -16.30
N PHE A 50 -0.61 -0.60 -16.29
CA PHE A 50 0.65 -0.15 -16.91
C PHE A 50 0.47 0.12 -18.40
N ASP A 51 -0.15 -0.81 -19.13
CA ASP A 51 -0.39 -0.65 -20.57
C ASP A 51 -1.29 0.55 -20.87
N ARG A 52 -2.36 0.77 -20.08
CA ARG A 52 -3.27 1.90 -20.30
C ARG A 52 -2.63 3.25 -19.99
N VAL A 53 -1.88 3.33 -18.89
CA VAL A 53 -1.14 4.54 -18.52
C VAL A 53 -0.07 4.86 -19.57
N ALA A 54 0.59 3.86 -20.13
CA ALA A 54 1.61 4.06 -21.17
C ALA A 54 1.02 4.55 -22.50
N ASN A 55 -0.23 4.17 -22.82
CA ASN A 55 -0.89 4.50 -24.09
C ASN A 55 -1.83 5.72 -24.00
N THR A 56 -2.07 6.26 -22.80
CA THR A 56 -3.03 7.35 -22.60
C THR A 56 -2.40 8.48 -21.79
N ASP A 57 -2.25 9.64 -22.42
CA ASP A 57 -1.87 10.86 -21.72
C ASP A 57 -2.91 11.22 -20.65
N GLN A 58 -2.43 11.53 -19.44
CA GLN A 58 -3.26 11.94 -18.28
C GLN A 58 -4.31 10.89 -17.85
N TYR A 59 -3.91 9.61 -17.82
CA TYR A 59 -4.78 8.53 -17.33
C TYR A 59 -5.15 8.68 -15.84
N GLN A 60 -6.45 8.79 -15.55
CA GLN A 60 -6.97 9.03 -14.19
C GLN A 60 -7.64 7.78 -13.61
N VAL A 61 -7.08 7.24 -12.53
CA VAL A 61 -7.67 6.10 -11.82
C VAL A 61 -8.33 6.59 -10.54
N THR A 62 -9.55 6.16 -10.27
CA THR A 62 -10.27 6.49 -9.04
C THR A 62 -10.13 5.34 -8.04
N VAL A 63 -9.66 5.64 -6.82
CA VAL A 63 -9.58 4.65 -5.73
C VAL A 63 -10.56 5.05 -4.64
N ASP A 64 -11.58 4.23 -4.43
CA ASP A 64 -12.56 4.40 -3.36
C ASP A 64 -12.19 3.50 -2.18
N LEU A 65 -11.68 4.11 -1.10
CA LEU A 65 -11.35 3.40 0.14
C LEU A 65 -12.59 2.93 0.91
N ALA A 66 -13.71 3.64 0.82
CA ALA A 66 -14.95 3.28 1.51
C ALA A 66 -15.57 2.02 0.90
N GLN A 67 -15.58 1.91 -0.43
CA GLN A 67 -16.04 0.73 -1.16
C GLN A 67 -14.94 -0.32 -1.37
N GLN A 68 -13.67 0.04 -1.17
CA GLN A 68 -12.49 -0.79 -1.47
C GLN A 68 -12.43 -1.19 -2.96
N VAL A 69 -12.67 -0.21 -3.84
CA VAL A 69 -12.73 -0.42 -5.29
C VAL A 69 -11.82 0.57 -6.01
N VAL A 70 -11.03 0.06 -6.95
CA VAL A 70 -10.33 0.85 -7.96
C VAL A 70 -11.19 0.87 -9.22
N THR A 71 -11.52 2.06 -9.71
CA THR A 71 -12.30 2.27 -10.94
C THR A 71 -11.42 2.91 -11.99
N LEU A 72 -11.37 2.29 -13.16
CA LEU A 72 -10.69 2.78 -14.35
C LEU A 72 -11.60 3.73 -15.14
N PRO A 73 -11.06 4.64 -15.97
CA PRO A 73 -11.82 5.51 -16.87
C PRO A 73 -12.83 4.78 -17.76
N GLU A 74 -12.51 3.57 -18.19
CA GLU A 74 -13.35 2.75 -19.06
C GLU A 74 -14.55 2.11 -18.33
N GLY A 75 -14.62 2.26 -17.00
CA GLY A 75 -15.67 1.72 -16.15
C GLY A 75 -15.35 0.34 -15.54
N GLU A 76 -14.20 -0.23 -15.86
CA GLU A 76 -13.70 -1.44 -15.20
C GLU A 76 -13.39 -1.20 -13.73
N LYS A 77 -13.68 -2.20 -12.90
CA LYS A 77 -13.58 -2.11 -11.44
C LYS A 77 -12.80 -3.29 -10.90
N TYR A 78 -11.80 -2.98 -10.08
CA TYR A 78 -11.06 -3.98 -9.30
C TYR A 78 -11.33 -3.78 -7.83
N SER A 79 -11.79 -4.83 -7.16
CA SER A 79 -11.95 -4.81 -5.70
C SER A 79 -10.62 -5.15 -5.06
N PHE A 80 -10.26 -4.41 -4.01
CA PHE A 80 -9.14 -4.75 -3.14
C PHE A 80 -9.66 -5.02 -1.73
N THR A 81 -8.87 -5.68 -0.89
CA THR A 81 -9.25 -5.94 0.50
C THR A 81 -8.27 -5.23 1.42
N LEU A 82 -8.83 -4.55 2.43
CA LEU A 82 -8.04 -3.88 3.45
C LEU A 82 -8.70 -4.11 4.81
N ASP A 83 -7.89 -4.32 5.83
CA ASP A 83 -8.37 -4.60 7.18
C ASP A 83 -9.21 -3.42 7.72
N LEU A 84 -10.34 -3.71 8.35
CA LEU A 84 -11.27 -2.67 8.83
C LEU A 84 -10.59 -1.66 9.76
N PHE A 85 -9.66 -2.12 10.60
CA PHE A 85 -8.94 -1.24 11.51
C PHE A 85 -8.01 -0.29 10.75
N ARG A 86 -7.25 -0.80 9.77
CA ARG A 86 -6.37 0.02 8.92
C ARG A 86 -7.14 1.01 8.06
N LYS A 87 -8.31 0.59 7.55
CA LYS A 87 -9.23 1.45 6.79
C LYS A 87 -9.71 2.61 7.65
N ASP A 88 -10.12 2.32 8.89
CA ASP A 88 -10.59 3.32 9.83
C ASP A 88 -9.47 4.32 10.21
N CYS A 89 -8.23 3.84 10.38
CA CYS A 89 -7.06 4.72 10.59
C CYS A 89 -6.83 5.68 9.42
N LEU A 90 -6.85 5.18 8.18
CA LEU A 90 -6.67 6.02 6.98
C LEU A 90 -7.84 6.99 6.77
N MET A 91 -9.08 6.55 7.00
CA MET A 91 -10.27 7.38 6.88
C MET A 91 -10.32 8.51 7.92
N LYS A 92 -9.77 8.26 9.13
CA LYS A 92 -9.72 9.24 10.22
C LYS A 92 -8.51 10.16 10.18
N GLY A 93 -7.56 9.94 9.25
CA GLY A 93 -6.34 10.75 9.14
C GLY A 93 -5.51 10.73 10.42
N LEU A 94 -5.43 9.59 11.10
CA LEU A 94 -4.70 9.42 12.36
C LEU A 94 -3.17 9.40 12.11
N ASP A 95 -2.63 10.51 11.63
CA ASP A 95 -1.22 10.72 11.29
C ASP A 95 -0.32 10.99 12.51
N GLY A 96 -0.37 10.15 13.55
CA GLY A 96 0.81 10.00 14.42
C GLY A 96 0.66 10.14 15.93
N ILE A 97 -0.52 10.41 16.50
CA ILE A 97 -0.71 10.41 17.97
C ILE A 97 -1.53 9.21 18.47
N GLY A 98 -2.36 8.58 17.62
CA GLY A 98 -3.16 7.41 17.99
C GLY A 98 -2.44 6.05 17.92
N LEU A 99 -1.30 5.99 17.24
CA LEU A 99 -0.65 4.73 16.87
C LEU A 99 0.17 4.07 18.01
N THR A 100 0.60 4.84 19.01
CA THR A 100 1.47 4.34 20.09
C THR A 100 0.81 3.21 20.91
N LEU A 101 -0.53 3.12 20.93
CA LEU A 101 -1.25 2.07 21.68
C LEU A 101 -1.64 0.83 20.86
N GLN A 102 -1.55 0.85 19.51
CA GLN A 102 -2.09 -0.24 18.67
C GLN A 102 -1.02 -1.07 17.96
N HIS A 103 0.25 -0.70 18.13
CA HIS A 103 1.40 -1.39 17.53
C HIS A 103 1.70 -2.76 18.13
N GLU A 104 1.33 -3.04 19.39
CA GLU A 104 1.69 -4.32 20.03
C GLU A 104 0.80 -5.50 19.62
N SER A 105 -0.47 -5.28 19.26
CA SER A 105 -1.42 -6.39 19.08
C SER A 105 -1.49 -6.94 17.64
N ALA A 106 -1.18 -6.13 16.62
CA ALA A 106 -1.41 -6.52 15.21
C ALA A 106 -0.29 -7.40 14.63
N ILE A 107 0.93 -7.30 15.16
CA ILE A 107 2.09 -8.09 14.72
C ILE A 107 1.87 -9.58 15.01
N THR A 108 1.33 -9.89 16.19
CA THR A 108 1.18 -11.28 16.66
C THR A 108 0.14 -12.09 15.87
N THR A 109 -0.89 -11.44 15.33
CA THR A 109 -1.96 -12.14 14.60
C THR A 109 -1.57 -12.46 13.16
N TYR A 110 -0.74 -11.62 12.54
CA TYR A 110 -0.29 -11.82 11.16
C TYR A 110 0.86 -12.84 11.05
N GLU A 111 1.81 -12.84 12.00
CA GLU A 111 2.89 -13.83 12.06
C GLU A 111 2.38 -15.26 12.27
N LYS A 112 1.31 -15.43 13.07
CA LYS A 112 0.68 -16.73 13.28
C LYS A 112 0.06 -17.33 12.01
N ARG A 113 -0.35 -16.51 11.03
CA ARG A 113 -0.97 -16.99 9.79
C ARG A 113 0.08 -17.39 8.74
N ARG A 114 1.22 -16.68 8.68
CA ARG A 114 2.31 -16.97 7.73
C ARG A 114 3.17 -18.18 8.12
N ALA A 115 3.26 -18.51 9.41
CA ALA A 115 4.00 -19.69 9.88
C ALA A 115 3.42 -21.04 9.39
N GLN A 116 2.20 -21.05 8.84
CA GLN A 116 1.57 -22.28 8.33
C GLN A 116 1.72 -22.50 6.82
N GLU A 117 2.12 -21.48 6.04
CA GLU A 117 2.12 -21.54 4.56
C GLU A 117 3.52 -21.61 3.92
N ALA A 118 4.60 -21.36 4.66
CA ALA A 118 5.96 -21.41 4.10
C ALA A 118 7.01 -21.94 5.10
N PRO A 119 6.97 -23.23 5.47
CA PRO A 119 7.92 -23.82 6.42
C PRO A 119 9.38 -23.84 5.93
N TRP A 120 9.65 -23.57 4.65
CA TRP A 120 11.00 -23.53 4.09
C TRP A 120 11.74 -22.20 4.27
N LEU A 121 11.09 -21.12 4.75
CA LEU A 121 11.76 -19.84 4.96
C LEU A 121 12.69 -19.86 6.20
N PHE A 122 12.56 -20.89 7.03
CA PHE A 122 13.35 -21.11 8.24
C PHE A 122 14.05 -22.49 8.26
N GLN A 123 14.32 -23.10 7.10
CA GLN A 123 15.33 -24.16 7.07
C GLN A 123 16.72 -23.53 7.00
N ASP A 124 17.18 -23.15 8.19
CA ASP A 124 18.53 -23.40 8.70
C ASP A 124 19.65 -23.42 7.64
N PHE A 125 20.24 -22.26 7.35
CA PHE A 125 21.66 -22.21 6.94
C PHE A 125 22.54 -22.53 8.16
N SER A 126 22.39 -23.75 8.71
CA SER A 126 23.38 -24.32 9.60
C SER A 126 24.60 -24.71 8.78
N SER A 127 25.70 -24.07 9.14
CA SER A 127 26.98 -24.00 8.43
C SER A 127 27.84 -25.26 8.57
N GLY A 128 28.85 -25.39 7.71
CA GLY A 128 30.13 -26.05 8.04
C GLY A 128 30.26 -27.48 7.50
N HIS A 129 31.05 -27.69 6.44
CA HIS A 129 32.47 -28.08 6.54
C HIS A 129 32.75 -29.30 7.44
N SER A 130 32.96 -30.44 6.80
CA SER A 130 34.01 -31.41 7.16
C SER A 130 34.56 -32.01 5.88
#